data_AF-A0A8J2WUP0-F1
#
_entry.id   AF-A0A8J2WUP0-F1
#
_cell.length_a   1.000
_cell.length_b   1.000
_cell.length_c   1.000
_cell.angle_alpha   90.00
_cell.angle_beta   90.00
_cell.angle_gamma   90.00
#
_symmetry.space_group_name_H-M   'P 1'
#
loop_
_entity.id
_entity.type
_entity.pdbx_description
1 polymer ?
#
loop_
_entity_poly.entity_id
_entity_poly.type
_entity_poly.pdbx_seq_one_letter_code
_entity_poly.pdbx_strand_id
1 'polypeptide(L)'
;GSICAQSADCVLSRRRAPAEKRSSTLAQPGAKRLHPRLYPLVALPVATSLLASQRYPRLMSVRLAAPVATPAAEALQSDVNGLLAPYGAPALGVPADVAAAVDAKCLELEQSTTKPPLEALDGAWRVVYSNAPSPSNGALGPLRGDGLQIVDVAKRRYANELRLFGGNARVTLEATFAGSNEELRVTFRSIRLVLFGNQIFEKQFPPGVERTWCLSYTDASCRVVRAGVDGGRSIVREAGLVDKNAGEAKDAYLFFMERAPDYVAD
;
A
#
# COMPACT_ATOMS: atom_id res chain seq x y z
N GLY A 1 -10.41 33.56 -32.29
CA GLY A 1 -9.03 33.75 -31.80
C GLY A 1 -8.90 32.90 -30.56
N SER A 2 -8.16 31.79 -30.59
CA SER A 2 -6.70 31.69 -30.71
C SER A 2 -6.00 32.49 -29.62
N ILE A 3 -5.35 31.77 -28.70
CA ILE A 3 -4.17 32.06 -27.87
C ILE A 3 -4.21 31.00 -26.74
N CYS A 4 -3.15 30.27 -26.38
CA CYS A 4 -1.91 29.90 -27.04
C CYS A 4 -1.28 28.83 -26.14
N ALA A 5 -0.65 27.83 -26.76
CA ALA A 5 0.28 26.92 -26.11
C ALA A 5 1.56 27.68 -25.71
N GLN A 6 2.29 27.18 -24.69
CA GLN A 6 3.73 27.41 -24.61
C GLN A 6 4.45 26.22 -23.96
N SER A 7 5.31 25.64 -24.77
CA SER A 7 6.29 24.59 -24.47
C SER A 7 7.57 25.16 -23.87
N ALA A 8 8.38 24.24 -23.32
CA ALA A 8 9.86 24.20 -23.31
C ALA A 8 10.63 25.25 -22.48
N ASP A 9 11.61 24.82 -21.67
CA ASP A 9 12.96 24.59 -22.19
C ASP A 9 13.97 24.08 -21.15
N CYS A 10 14.94 23.35 -21.69
CA CYS A 10 16.14 22.81 -21.08
C CYS A 10 17.24 23.88 -21.06
N VAL A 11 17.92 24.10 -19.92
CA VAL A 11 19.21 24.81 -19.89
C VAL A 11 20.20 24.11 -18.96
N LEU A 12 21.16 23.46 -19.60
CA LEU A 12 22.48 23.12 -19.06
C LEU A 12 23.27 24.39 -18.75
N SER A 13 23.84 24.50 -17.55
CA SER A 13 25.03 25.33 -17.35
C SER A 13 25.97 24.75 -16.28
N ARG A 14 27.17 24.42 -16.75
CA ARG A 14 28.35 24.07 -15.96
C ARG A 14 28.88 25.31 -15.24
N ARG A 15 29.44 25.18 -14.03
CA ARG A 15 30.87 25.44 -13.72
C ARG A 15 31.21 25.46 -12.22
N ARG A 16 32.31 24.76 -11.92
CA ARG A 16 33.41 25.04 -10.97
C ARG A 16 33.23 24.83 -9.45
N ALA A 17 33.84 23.73 -8.98
CA ALA A 17 34.76 23.71 -7.81
C ALA A 17 36.18 24.13 -8.29
N PRO A 18 37.23 24.40 -7.46
CA PRO A 18 37.69 23.56 -6.34
C PRO A 18 38.45 24.29 -5.18
N ALA A 19 39.12 23.48 -4.33
CA ALA A 19 40.13 23.77 -3.28
C ALA A 19 39.59 23.67 -1.83
N GLU A 20 40.25 23.06 -0.83
CA GLU A 20 41.62 22.53 -0.72
C GLU A 20 41.77 21.58 0.50
N LYS A 21 42.64 20.56 0.33
CA LYS A 21 43.55 19.84 1.24
C LYS A 21 43.40 19.97 2.78
N ARG A 22 43.52 18.82 3.49
CA ARG A 22 44.77 18.39 4.20
C ARG A 22 44.68 17.01 4.88
N SER A 23 45.74 16.21 4.67
CA SER A 23 46.46 15.25 5.55
C SER A 23 45.69 14.39 6.56
N SER A 24 45.67 13.06 6.38
CA SER A 24 46.61 12.03 6.92
C SER A 24 46.48 11.85 8.43
N THR A 25 46.27 10.65 8.97
CA THR A 25 47.34 9.68 9.28
C THR A 25 46.76 8.30 9.60
N LEU A 26 47.41 7.24 9.11
CA LEU A 26 47.23 5.84 9.50
C LEU A 26 47.58 5.59 10.98
N ALA A 27 46.83 4.72 11.66
CA ALA A 27 47.40 3.68 12.54
C ALA A 27 46.30 2.73 13.08
N GLN A 28 46.32 1.48 12.62
CA GLN A 28 45.97 0.26 13.37
C GLN A 28 47.19 -0.68 13.20
N PRO A 29 47.40 -1.79 13.96
CA PRO A 29 46.47 -2.48 14.87
C PRO A 29 47.06 -2.91 16.23
N GLY A 30 46.22 -3.01 17.26
CA GLY A 30 46.56 -3.64 18.53
C GLY A 30 45.81 -4.96 18.72
N ALA A 31 46.40 -6.06 18.26
CA ALA A 31 45.91 -7.40 18.51
C ALA A 31 46.05 -7.77 20.00
N LYS A 32 44.95 -8.15 20.67
CA LYS A 32 45.00 -8.92 21.92
C LYS A 32 44.29 -10.25 21.72
N ARG A 33 45.04 -11.31 22.05
CA ARG A 33 44.69 -12.72 21.91
C ARG A 33 43.61 -13.15 22.91
N LEU A 34 42.72 -13.99 22.37
CA LEU A 34 41.93 -15.08 22.92
C LEU A 34 42.23 -15.54 24.36
N HIS A 35 41.15 -15.63 25.15
CA HIS A 35 40.94 -16.75 26.08
C HIS A 35 39.49 -17.26 25.91
N PRO A 36 39.28 -18.53 25.53
CA PRO A 36 37.97 -19.15 25.56
C PRO A 36 37.61 -19.51 27.00
N ARG A 37 36.58 -18.88 27.56
CA ARG A 37 35.93 -19.37 28.78
C ARG A 37 34.97 -20.48 28.39
N LEU A 38 35.34 -21.71 28.76
CA LEU A 38 34.47 -22.87 28.81
C LEU A 38 33.38 -22.61 29.86
N TYR A 39 32.14 -22.47 29.42
CA TYR A 39 30.98 -22.52 30.31
C TYR A 39 30.53 -23.98 30.42
N PRO A 40 30.32 -24.52 31.64
CA PRO A 40 29.77 -25.86 31.79
C PRO A 40 28.32 -25.91 31.31
N LEU A 41 28.04 -26.89 30.43
CA LEU A 41 26.71 -27.34 30.07
C LEU A 41 25.96 -27.76 31.33
N VAL A 42 25.03 -26.92 31.78
CA VAL A 42 24.01 -27.33 32.73
C VAL A 42 22.91 -28.02 31.93
N ALA A 43 22.84 -29.34 32.08
CA ALA A 43 21.72 -30.15 31.63
C ALA A 43 20.46 -29.70 32.39
N LEU A 44 19.42 -29.30 31.66
CA LEU A 44 18.08 -29.10 32.19
C LEU A 44 17.13 -30.13 31.58
N PRO A 45 16.18 -30.64 32.38
CA PRO A 45 15.46 -31.88 32.11
C PRO A 45 14.46 -31.75 30.96
N VAL A 46 14.37 -32.83 30.19
CA VAL A 46 13.30 -33.11 29.24
C VAL A 46 11.99 -33.21 30.03
N ALA A 47 11.20 -32.14 30.03
CA ALA A 47 9.82 -32.18 30.47
C ALA A 47 8.94 -32.62 29.29
N THR A 48 8.63 -33.90 29.25
CA THR A 48 7.50 -34.46 28.50
C THR A 48 6.19 -33.86 29.03
N SER A 49 5.70 -32.81 28.37
CA SER A 49 4.30 -32.38 28.51
C SER A 49 3.43 -33.10 27.49
N LEU A 50 2.91 -34.25 27.89
CA LEU A 50 1.69 -34.83 27.34
C LEU A 50 0.50 -34.22 28.10
N LEU A 51 -0.57 -33.90 27.35
CA LEU A 51 -1.87 -33.35 27.78
C LEU A 51 -1.83 -31.82 28.00
N ALA A 52 -2.66 -30.99 27.37
CA ALA A 52 -4.01 -31.20 26.90
C ALA A 52 -4.25 -30.50 25.55
N SER A 53 -4.75 -31.25 24.57
CA SER A 53 -5.48 -30.69 23.44
C SER A 53 -6.79 -30.10 23.94
N GLN A 54 -6.76 -28.90 24.52
CA GLN A 54 -7.96 -28.08 24.61
C GLN A 54 -8.26 -27.60 23.19
N ARG A 55 -9.12 -28.37 22.52
CA ARG A 55 -9.88 -27.89 21.37
C ARG A 55 -10.70 -26.70 21.86
N TYR A 56 -10.14 -25.50 21.68
CA TYR A 56 -10.94 -24.29 21.72
C TYR A 56 -12.08 -24.50 20.71
N PRO A 57 -13.35 -24.27 21.09
CA PRO A 57 -14.38 -24.18 20.08
C PRO A 57 -13.95 -23.11 19.10
N ARG A 58 -13.82 -23.47 17.81
CA ARG A 58 -13.80 -22.52 16.71
C ARG A 58 -15.02 -21.63 16.95
N LEU A 59 -14.81 -20.44 17.51
CA LEU A 59 -15.74 -19.34 17.33
C LEU A 59 -15.86 -19.21 15.83
N MET A 60 -16.96 -19.73 15.30
CA MET A 60 -17.41 -19.45 13.96
C MET A 60 -17.61 -17.94 13.96
N SER A 61 -16.55 -17.23 13.56
CA SER A 61 -16.68 -15.84 13.15
C SER A 61 -17.71 -15.90 12.05
N VAL A 62 -18.93 -15.47 12.36
CA VAL A 62 -19.99 -15.31 11.39
C VAL A 62 -19.41 -14.33 10.38
N ARG A 63 -18.89 -14.84 9.26
CA ARG A 63 -18.60 -14.02 8.11
C ARG A 63 -19.94 -13.47 7.69
N LEU A 64 -20.26 -12.25 8.12
CA LEU A 64 -21.30 -11.47 7.49
C LEU A 64 -21.01 -11.53 5.99
N ALA A 65 -21.98 -12.04 5.24
CA ALA A 65 -21.87 -12.06 3.78
C ALA A 65 -21.59 -10.62 3.34
N ALA A 66 -20.62 -10.46 2.44
CA ALA A 66 -20.34 -9.15 1.88
C ALA A 66 -21.63 -8.56 1.27
N PRO A 67 -21.84 -7.23 1.36
CA PRO A 67 -23.01 -6.61 0.76
C PRO A 67 -23.13 -7.02 -0.71
N VAL A 68 -24.34 -7.35 -1.15
CA VAL A 68 -24.60 -7.69 -2.55
C VAL A 68 -24.82 -6.39 -3.33
N ALA A 69 -24.18 -6.28 -4.48
CA ALA A 69 -24.35 -5.14 -5.37
C ALA A 69 -25.81 -5.04 -5.84
N THR A 70 -26.33 -3.81 -5.97
CA THR A 70 -27.61 -3.59 -6.66
C THR A 70 -27.37 -3.60 -8.17
N PRO A 71 -28.39 -3.88 -9.01
CA PRO A 71 -28.22 -3.84 -10.47
C PRO A 71 -27.71 -2.47 -10.99
N ALA A 72 -28.09 -1.38 -10.32
CA ALA A 72 -27.59 -0.04 -10.64
C ALA A 72 -26.11 0.11 -10.30
N ALA A 73 -25.67 -0.43 -9.16
CA ALA A 73 -24.27 -0.45 -8.77
C ALA A 73 -23.42 -1.33 -9.72
N GLU A 74 -23.92 -2.50 -10.11
CA GLU A 74 -23.26 -3.37 -11.09
C GLU A 74 -23.09 -2.68 -12.45
N ALA A 75 -24.10 -1.94 -12.91
CA ALA A 75 -24.01 -1.15 -14.13
C ALA A 75 -22.92 -0.06 -14.04
N LEU A 76 -22.86 0.67 -12.91
CA LEU A 76 -21.81 1.67 -12.68
C LEU A 76 -20.42 1.04 -12.63
N GLN A 77 -20.26 -0.12 -11.99
CA GLN A 77 -18.99 -0.87 -11.96
C GLN A 77 -18.57 -1.30 -13.36
N SER A 78 -19.50 -1.84 -14.15
CA SER A 78 -19.27 -2.21 -15.54
C SER A 78 -18.85 -1.02 -16.39
N ASP A 79 -19.50 0.14 -16.21
CA ASP A 79 -19.15 1.37 -16.92
C ASP A 79 -17.74 1.86 -16.56
N VAL A 80 -17.37 1.86 -15.26
CA VAL A 80 -16.02 2.22 -14.81
C VAL A 80 -14.98 1.28 -15.43
N ASN A 81 -15.23 -0.03 -15.41
CA ASN A 81 -14.36 -1.00 -16.05
C ASN A 81 -14.26 -0.80 -17.56
N GLY A 82 -15.36 -0.47 -18.23
CA GLY A 82 -15.37 -0.14 -19.66
C GLY A 82 -14.52 1.07 -20.02
N LEU A 83 -14.57 2.12 -19.19
CA LEU A 83 -13.73 3.31 -19.34
C LEU A 83 -12.24 3.00 -19.14
N LEU A 84 -11.91 2.10 -18.21
CA LEU A 84 -10.54 1.78 -17.82
C LEU A 84 -9.87 0.72 -18.71
N ALA A 85 -10.65 -0.14 -19.37
CA ALA A 85 -10.17 -1.27 -20.16
C ALA A 85 -9.05 -0.92 -21.18
N PRO A 86 -9.10 0.21 -21.92
CA PRO A 86 -8.04 0.58 -22.87
C PRO A 86 -6.67 0.83 -22.23
N TYR A 87 -6.61 1.07 -20.91
CA TYR A 87 -5.40 1.46 -20.18
C TYR A 87 -4.74 0.28 -19.46
N GLY A 88 -5.34 -0.91 -19.53
CA GLY A 88 -4.85 -2.16 -18.94
C GLY A 88 -5.21 -2.35 -17.46
N ALA A 89 -4.55 -3.32 -16.82
CA ALA A 89 -4.83 -3.73 -15.44
C ALA A 89 -3.52 -3.81 -14.61
N PRO A 90 -3.30 -2.92 -13.62
CA PRO A 90 -4.07 -1.70 -13.38
C PRO A 90 -4.02 -0.72 -14.55
N ALA A 91 -5.04 0.11 -14.66
CA ALA A 91 -5.14 1.19 -15.62
C ALA A 91 -4.12 2.29 -15.26
N LEU A 92 -3.19 2.56 -16.17
CA LEU A 92 -2.14 3.58 -16.01
C LEU A 92 -2.16 4.56 -17.17
N GLY A 93 -1.75 5.81 -16.94
CA GLY A 93 -1.73 6.84 -17.99
C GLY A 93 -3.12 7.23 -18.47
N VAL A 94 -4.13 7.12 -17.60
CA VAL A 94 -5.52 7.49 -17.89
C VAL A 94 -5.61 9.01 -18.12
N PRO A 95 -6.11 9.47 -19.28
CA PRO A 95 -6.34 10.89 -19.56
C PRO A 95 -7.26 11.57 -18.55
N ALA A 96 -7.11 12.89 -18.39
CA ALA A 96 -7.81 13.65 -17.36
C ALA A 96 -9.34 13.62 -17.50
N ASP A 97 -9.86 13.65 -18.73
CA ASP A 97 -11.29 13.54 -19.03
C ASP A 97 -11.85 12.16 -18.67
N VAL A 98 -11.11 11.09 -18.97
CA VAL A 98 -11.49 9.72 -18.57
C VAL A 98 -11.41 9.55 -17.06
N ALA A 99 -10.36 10.08 -16.42
CA ALA A 99 -10.22 10.06 -14.96
C ALA A 99 -11.38 10.80 -14.26
N ALA A 100 -11.81 11.93 -14.81
CA ALA A 100 -12.97 12.66 -14.31
C ALA A 100 -14.28 11.87 -14.48
N ALA A 101 -14.46 11.18 -15.62
CA ALA A 101 -15.62 10.32 -15.83
C ALA A 101 -15.64 9.12 -14.87
N VAL A 102 -14.48 8.52 -14.58
CA VAL A 102 -14.34 7.45 -13.58
C VAL A 102 -14.67 7.95 -12.18
N ASP A 103 -14.15 9.11 -11.78
CA ASP A 103 -14.44 9.70 -10.46
C ASP A 103 -15.93 10.03 -10.31
N ALA A 104 -16.58 10.58 -11.33
CA ALA A 104 -18.02 10.87 -11.31
C ALA A 104 -18.85 9.60 -11.10
N LYS A 105 -18.55 8.51 -11.81
CA LYS A 105 -19.24 7.22 -11.64
C LYS A 105 -18.96 6.58 -10.27
N CYS A 106 -17.73 6.71 -9.77
CA CYS A 106 -17.42 6.27 -8.41
C CYS A 106 -18.23 7.08 -7.39
N LEU A 107 -18.38 8.40 -7.57
CA LEU A 107 -19.20 9.22 -6.69
C LEU A 107 -20.68 8.80 -6.71
N GLU A 108 -21.23 8.50 -7.88
CA GLU A 108 -22.59 7.94 -8.00
C GLU A 108 -22.71 6.61 -7.23
N LEU A 109 -21.70 5.73 -7.35
CA LEU A 109 -21.66 4.45 -6.65
C LEU A 109 -21.62 4.64 -5.12
N GLU A 110 -20.79 5.54 -4.64
CA GLU A 110 -20.66 5.92 -3.21
C GLU A 110 -21.97 6.49 -2.64
N GLN A 111 -22.74 7.21 -3.46
CA GLN A 111 -24.05 7.78 -3.07
C GLN A 111 -25.20 6.79 -3.16
N SER A 112 -25.05 5.73 -3.95
CA SER A 112 -26.12 4.76 -4.24
C SER A 112 -26.38 3.74 -3.12
N THR A 113 -25.50 3.64 -2.12
CA THR A 113 -25.59 2.61 -1.07
C THR A 113 -25.40 3.16 0.33
N THR A 114 -25.95 2.45 1.30
CA THR A 114 -25.60 2.67 2.71
C THR A 114 -24.15 2.26 2.93
N LYS A 115 -23.45 3.02 3.77
CA LYS A 115 -22.06 2.77 4.10
C LYS A 115 -21.82 1.32 4.53
N PRO A 116 -20.84 0.62 3.94
CA PRO A 116 -20.63 -0.79 4.25
C PRO A 116 -20.20 -0.96 5.71
N PRO A 117 -20.49 -2.09 6.36
CA PRO A 117 -19.90 -2.43 7.65
C PRO A 117 -18.38 -2.62 7.50
N LEU A 118 -17.61 -2.42 8.58
CA LEU A 118 -16.15 -2.50 8.53
C LEU A 118 -15.67 -3.89 8.08
N GLU A 119 -16.41 -4.93 8.43
CA GLU A 119 -16.17 -6.33 8.11
C GLU A 119 -16.22 -6.60 6.61
N ALA A 120 -16.93 -5.78 5.83
CA ALA A 120 -16.98 -5.91 4.38
C ALA A 120 -15.59 -5.70 3.73
N LEU A 121 -14.69 -4.99 4.40
CA LEU A 121 -13.33 -4.77 3.92
C LEU A 121 -12.44 -6.00 3.98
N ASP A 122 -12.77 -6.98 4.83
CA ASP A 122 -11.87 -8.10 5.12
C ASP A 122 -11.55 -8.92 3.87
N GLY A 123 -10.26 -9.16 3.63
CA GLY A 123 -9.75 -9.91 2.48
C GLY A 123 -8.79 -9.10 1.60
N ALA A 124 -8.55 -9.62 0.38
CA ALA A 124 -7.65 -9.04 -0.60
C ALA A 124 -8.42 -8.35 -1.73
N TRP A 125 -7.93 -7.18 -2.11
CA TRP A 125 -8.51 -6.31 -3.14
C TRP A 125 -7.45 -5.94 -4.16
N ARG A 126 -7.69 -6.22 -5.44
CA ARG A 126 -6.82 -5.84 -6.54
C ARG A 126 -7.12 -4.42 -6.97
N VAL A 127 -6.08 -3.60 -7.10
CA VAL A 127 -6.17 -2.25 -7.64
C VAL A 127 -6.39 -2.34 -9.13
N VAL A 128 -7.55 -1.86 -9.58
CA VAL A 128 -7.87 -1.71 -11.01
C VAL A 128 -7.47 -0.32 -11.47
N TYR A 129 -7.75 0.70 -10.67
CA TYR A 129 -7.35 2.07 -10.96
C TYR A 129 -7.06 2.85 -9.67
N SER A 130 -6.05 3.72 -9.74
CA SER A 130 -5.84 4.76 -8.74
C SER A 130 -5.10 5.95 -9.33
N ASN A 131 -5.48 7.16 -8.90
CA ASN A 131 -4.74 8.39 -9.15
C ASN A 131 -3.63 8.65 -8.10
N ALA A 132 -3.44 7.74 -7.14
CA ALA A 132 -2.35 7.83 -6.18
C ALA A 132 -0.98 7.70 -6.86
N PRO A 133 0.08 8.31 -6.32
CA PRO A 133 1.42 8.12 -6.83
C PRO A 133 1.87 6.65 -6.67
N SER A 134 2.82 6.23 -7.50
CA SER A 134 3.49 4.95 -7.33
C SER A 134 4.11 4.81 -5.93
N PRO A 135 4.11 3.61 -5.33
CA PRO A 135 3.67 2.33 -5.91
C PRO A 135 2.18 2.01 -5.73
N SER A 136 1.41 2.87 -5.06
CA SER A 136 0.03 2.58 -4.65
C SER A 136 -0.94 2.40 -5.82
N ASN A 137 -0.60 2.92 -7.01
CA ASN A 137 -1.36 2.70 -8.24
C ASN A 137 -1.10 1.34 -8.92
N GLY A 138 -0.33 0.44 -8.29
CA GLY A 138 0.02 -0.86 -8.84
C GLY A 138 1.15 -0.83 -9.88
N ALA A 139 1.93 0.25 -9.91
CA ALA A 139 3.11 0.38 -10.76
C ALA A 139 4.35 0.79 -9.96
N LEU A 140 5.52 0.31 -10.36
CA LEU A 140 6.80 0.78 -9.87
C LEU A 140 7.64 1.28 -11.04
N GLY A 141 7.59 2.60 -11.27
CA GLY A 141 8.19 3.20 -12.46
C GLY A 141 7.50 2.66 -13.73
N PRO A 142 8.25 2.18 -14.75
CA PRO A 142 7.66 1.63 -15.97
C PRO A 142 7.07 0.23 -15.78
N LEU A 143 7.32 -0.42 -14.63
CA LEU A 143 6.90 -1.79 -14.39
C LEU A 143 5.48 -1.82 -13.82
N ARG A 144 4.56 -2.43 -14.56
CA ARG A 144 3.20 -2.73 -14.12
C ARG A 144 3.19 -4.07 -13.39
N GLY A 145 2.44 -4.14 -12.29
CA GLY A 145 2.26 -5.36 -11.51
C GLY A 145 0.86 -5.48 -10.93
N ASP A 146 0.67 -6.50 -10.09
CA ASP A 146 -0.55 -6.66 -9.33
C ASP A 146 -0.45 -5.85 -8.04
N GLY A 147 -1.13 -4.69 -8.03
CA GLY A 147 -1.36 -3.92 -6.82
C GLY A 147 -2.48 -4.55 -6.01
N LEU A 148 -2.21 -4.90 -4.76
CA LEU A 148 -3.14 -5.55 -3.85
C LEU A 148 -3.24 -4.76 -2.55
N GLN A 149 -4.45 -4.63 -2.04
CA GLN A 149 -4.72 -4.19 -0.67
C GLN A 149 -5.26 -5.37 0.13
N ILE A 150 -4.53 -5.79 1.14
CA ILE A 150 -4.92 -6.88 2.03
C ILE A 150 -5.36 -6.29 3.36
N VAL A 151 -6.58 -6.59 3.79
CA VAL A 151 -7.17 -6.11 5.03
C VAL A 151 -7.49 -7.31 5.92
N ASP A 152 -7.03 -7.27 7.16
CA ASP A 152 -7.45 -8.17 8.24
C ASP A 152 -8.12 -7.32 9.32
N VAL A 153 -9.45 -7.33 9.31
CA VAL A 153 -10.27 -6.49 10.20
C VAL A 153 -10.11 -6.92 11.66
N ALA A 154 -10.09 -8.23 11.90
CA ALA A 154 -9.96 -8.79 13.25
C ALA A 154 -8.63 -8.42 13.91
N LYS A 155 -7.53 -8.45 13.15
CA LYS A 155 -6.19 -8.08 13.64
C LYS A 155 -5.88 -6.60 13.50
N ARG A 156 -6.78 -5.80 12.92
CA ARG A 156 -6.55 -4.37 12.59
C ARG A 156 -5.26 -4.17 11.78
N ARG A 157 -5.01 -5.08 10.83
CA ARG A 157 -3.82 -5.07 9.97
C ARG A 157 -4.19 -4.76 8.53
N TYR A 158 -3.27 -4.08 7.87
CA TYR A 158 -3.35 -3.78 6.45
C TYR A 158 -2.00 -4.00 5.78
N ALA A 159 -2.03 -4.39 4.50
CA ALA A 159 -0.87 -4.33 3.64
C ALA A 159 -1.23 -3.81 2.25
N ASN A 160 -0.39 -2.91 1.73
CA ASN A 160 -0.30 -2.65 0.30
C ASN A 160 0.80 -3.54 -0.26
N GLU A 161 0.48 -4.36 -1.24
CA GLU A 161 1.42 -5.28 -1.86
C GLU A 161 1.46 -5.02 -3.37
N LEU A 162 2.66 -4.91 -3.93
CA LEU A 162 2.88 -4.87 -5.37
C LEU A 162 3.66 -6.12 -5.76
N ARG A 163 3.05 -6.97 -6.60
CA ARG A 163 3.70 -8.15 -7.19
C ARG A 163 4.12 -7.86 -8.62
N LEU A 164 5.38 -8.15 -8.94
CA LEU A 164 5.97 -8.01 -10.27
C LEU A 164 6.49 -9.37 -10.75
N PHE A 165 6.53 -9.56 -12.06
CA PHE A 165 7.08 -10.76 -12.71
C PHE A 165 6.49 -12.08 -12.19
N GLY A 166 5.16 -12.14 -12.08
CA GLY A 166 4.45 -13.33 -11.56
C GLY A 166 4.71 -13.60 -10.07
N GLY A 167 5.10 -12.58 -9.30
CA GLY A 167 5.38 -12.69 -7.87
C GLY A 167 6.86 -12.88 -7.50
N ASN A 168 7.75 -13.00 -8.49
CA ASN A 168 9.19 -13.10 -8.24
C ASN A 168 9.79 -11.83 -7.61
N ALA A 169 9.14 -10.68 -7.77
CA ALA A 169 9.49 -9.47 -7.04
C ALA A 169 8.26 -8.94 -6.32
N ARG A 170 8.40 -8.62 -5.03
CA ARG A 170 7.30 -8.16 -4.19
C ARG A 170 7.72 -6.99 -3.32
N VAL A 171 6.94 -5.92 -3.36
CA VAL A 171 7.05 -4.82 -2.40
C VAL A 171 5.82 -4.87 -1.49
N THR A 172 6.02 -4.90 -0.18
CA THR A 172 4.93 -4.91 0.80
C THR A 172 5.09 -3.73 1.74
N LEU A 173 4.08 -2.87 1.83
CA LEU A 173 3.94 -1.85 2.87
C LEU A 173 2.98 -2.36 3.93
N GLU A 174 3.49 -2.67 5.11
CA GLU A 174 2.68 -3.14 6.24
C GLU A 174 2.18 -1.95 7.06
N ALA A 175 0.93 -2.01 7.50
CA ALA A 175 0.30 -1.00 8.34
C ALA A 175 -0.66 -1.62 9.37
N THR A 176 -1.01 -0.82 10.36
CA THR A 176 -2.16 -1.05 11.26
C THR A 176 -3.19 0.04 11.03
N PHE A 177 -4.43 -0.21 11.42
CA PHE A 177 -5.46 0.83 11.31
C PHE A 177 -6.39 0.90 12.53
N ALA A 178 -6.91 2.10 12.77
CA ALA A 178 -7.91 2.39 13.80
C ALA A 178 -9.05 3.22 13.17
N GLY A 179 -10.19 3.28 13.86
CA GLY A 179 -11.37 4.00 13.39
C GLY A 179 -12.56 3.08 13.07
N SER A 180 -13.53 3.66 12.36
CA SER A 180 -14.83 3.06 12.05
C SER A 180 -14.94 2.69 10.57
N ASN A 181 -16.11 2.22 10.16
CA ASN A 181 -16.45 2.02 8.75
C ASN A 181 -16.64 3.34 7.98
N GLU A 182 -16.38 4.49 8.60
CA GLU A 182 -16.43 5.78 7.94
C GLU A 182 -15.07 6.25 7.46
N GLU A 183 -14.14 6.19 8.40
CA GLU A 183 -12.84 6.77 8.28
C GLU A 183 -11.87 5.90 9.06
N LEU A 184 -10.83 5.43 8.37
CA LEU A 184 -9.76 4.67 8.95
C LEU A 184 -8.49 5.50 8.97
N ARG A 185 -7.90 5.62 10.16
CA ARG A 185 -6.54 6.11 10.32
C ARG A 185 -5.59 4.94 10.17
N VAL A 186 -4.74 5.00 9.16
CA VAL A 186 -3.82 3.94 8.76
C VAL A 186 -2.40 4.37 9.07
N THR A 187 -1.74 3.63 9.94
CA THR A 187 -0.36 3.89 10.37
C THR A 187 0.58 2.89 9.72
N PHE A 188 1.41 3.37 8.80
CA PHE A 188 2.40 2.54 8.12
C PHE A 188 3.55 2.20 9.07
N ARG A 189 3.94 0.93 9.10
CA ARG A 189 4.96 0.40 10.00
C ARG A 189 6.26 0.13 9.28
N SER A 190 6.18 -0.56 8.14
CA SER A 190 7.38 -0.95 7.39
C SER A 190 7.11 -1.07 5.90
N ILE A 191 8.21 -1.08 5.15
CA ILE A 191 8.25 -1.50 3.76
C ILE A 191 9.27 -2.63 3.62
N ARG A 192 8.88 -3.71 2.94
CA ARG A 192 9.70 -4.90 2.66
C ARG A 192 9.78 -5.14 1.16
N LEU A 193 10.94 -5.55 0.67
CA LEU A 193 11.16 -6.00 -0.69
C LEU A 193 11.72 -7.43 -0.69
N VAL A 194 11.04 -8.31 -1.42
CA VAL A 194 11.41 -9.71 -1.61
C VAL A 194 11.70 -9.93 -3.10
N LEU A 195 12.82 -10.58 -3.42
CA LEU A 195 13.18 -11.01 -4.78
C LEU A 195 13.49 -12.51 -4.78
N PHE A 196 12.85 -13.27 -5.67
CA PHE A 196 13.00 -14.72 -5.81
C PHE A 196 12.89 -15.47 -4.46
N GLY A 197 11.92 -15.09 -3.64
CA GLY A 197 11.71 -15.65 -2.29
C GLY A 197 12.67 -15.16 -1.20
N ASN A 198 13.72 -14.41 -1.56
CA ASN A 198 14.69 -13.87 -0.60
C ASN A 198 14.30 -12.45 -0.21
N GLN A 199 14.13 -12.19 1.09
CA GLN A 199 14.00 -10.82 1.59
C GLN A 199 15.34 -10.10 1.40
N ILE A 200 15.34 -9.05 0.56
CA ILE A 200 16.55 -8.28 0.26
C ILE A 200 16.59 -6.93 0.98
N PHE A 201 15.43 -6.42 1.40
CA PHE A 201 15.34 -5.13 2.07
C PHE A 201 14.10 -5.07 2.97
N GLU A 202 14.28 -4.45 4.15
CA GLU A 202 13.19 -4.06 5.02
C GLU A 202 13.57 -2.75 5.73
N LYS A 203 12.61 -1.83 5.79
CA LYS A 203 12.78 -0.55 6.48
C LYS A 203 11.55 -0.26 7.32
N GLN A 204 11.78 0.06 8.59
CA GLN A 204 10.75 0.57 9.47
C GLN A 204 10.53 2.05 9.22
N PHE A 205 9.27 2.48 9.18
CA PHE A 205 8.92 3.88 9.11
C PHE A 205 9.03 4.53 10.50
N PRO A 206 9.44 5.81 10.56
CA PRO A 206 9.33 6.56 11.79
C PRO A 206 7.85 6.76 12.18
N PRO A 207 7.56 7.08 13.45
CA PRO A 207 6.20 7.44 13.86
C PRO A 207 5.60 8.58 13.02
N GLY A 208 4.27 8.57 12.91
CA GLY A 208 3.49 9.61 12.24
C GLY A 208 3.29 9.42 10.74
N VAL A 209 3.84 8.37 10.11
CA VAL A 209 3.56 8.06 8.69
C VAL A 209 2.16 7.46 8.58
N GLU A 210 1.18 8.35 8.44
CA GLU A 210 -0.24 8.01 8.51
C GLU A 210 -1.01 8.50 7.30
N ARG A 211 -2.09 7.78 6.97
CA ARG A 211 -3.07 8.17 5.97
C ARG A 211 -4.46 8.01 6.53
N THR A 212 -5.38 8.81 6.01
CA THR A 212 -6.81 8.64 6.24
C THR A 212 -7.41 7.93 5.03
N TRP A 213 -8.21 6.88 5.26
CA TRP A 213 -9.07 6.28 4.25
C TRP A 213 -10.53 6.55 4.58
N CYS A 214 -11.20 7.22 3.67
CA CYS A 214 -12.65 7.36 3.65
C CYS A 214 -13.22 6.14 2.92
N LEU A 215 -13.89 5.29 3.69
CA LEU A 215 -14.54 4.10 3.16
C LEU A 215 -15.89 4.52 2.60
N SER A 216 -16.00 4.50 1.29
CA SER A 216 -17.10 5.13 0.59
C SER A 216 -18.00 4.11 -0.10
N TYR A 217 -17.46 2.98 -0.56
CA TYR A 217 -18.24 1.88 -1.13
C TYR A 217 -17.55 0.52 -0.98
N THR A 218 -18.29 -0.53 -0.65
CA THR A 218 -17.80 -1.92 -0.69
C THR A 218 -18.97 -2.90 -0.84
N ASP A 219 -18.88 -3.76 -1.84
CA ASP A 219 -19.76 -4.93 -2.00
C ASP A 219 -18.91 -6.22 -2.09
N ALA A 220 -19.49 -7.33 -2.55
CA ALA A 220 -18.80 -8.61 -2.70
C ALA A 220 -17.64 -8.61 -3.71
N SER A 221 -17.71 -7.80 -4.76
CA SER A 221 -16.78 -7.78 -5.90
C SER A 221 -16.00 -6.49 -6.06
N CYS A 222 -16.49 -5.36 -5.56
CA CYS A 222 -15.99 -4.03 -5.81
C CYS A 222 -15.78 -3.26 -4.50
N ARG A 223 -14.74 -2.43 -4.48
CA ARG A 223 -14.44 -1.51 -3.39
C ARG A 223 -13.95 -0.19 -3.95
N VAL A 224 -14.52 0.90 -3.43
CA VAL A 224 -14.03 2.26 -3.64
C VAL A 224 -13.50 2.82 -2.34
N VAL A 225 -12.31 3.41 -2.40
CA VAL A 225 -11.70 4.09 -1.27
C VAL A 225 -11.20 5.44 -1.72
N ARG A 226 -11.54 6.47 -0.94
CA ARG A 226 -10.87 7.76 -1.03
C ARG A 226 -9.81 7.87 0.06
N ALA A 227 -8.65 8.43 -0.25
CA ALA A 227 -7.51 8.43 0.65
C ALA A 227 -6.72 9.74 0.62
N GLY A 228 -6.07 10.05 1.73
CA GLY A 228 -5.26 11.26 1.86
C GLY A 228 -4.29 11.22 3.03
N VAL A 229 -3.44 12.22 3.11
CA VAL A 229 -2.46 12.42 4.17
C VAL A 229 -3.14 12.92 5.44
N ASP A 230 -3.98 13.94 5.33
CA ASP A 230 -4.87 14.42 6.39
C ASP A 230 -4.14 14.62 7.73
N GLY A 231 -3.13 15.50 7.73
CA GLY A 231 -2.29 15.79 8.89
C GLY A 231 -1.25 14.71 9.24
N GLY A 232 -1.21 13.60 8.51
CA GLY A 232 -0.15 12.59 8.61
C GLY A 232 1.19 13.04 8.02
N ARG A 233 2.26 12.35 8.36
CA ARG A 233 3.61 12.57 7.79
C ARG A 233 3.70 11.97 6.39
N SER A 234 4.28 12.70 5.43
CA SER A 234 4.55 12.21 4.08
C SER A 234 6.04 12.23 3.77
N ILE A 235 6.67 11.06 3.81
CA ILE A 235 8.12 10.92 3.51
C ILE A 235 8.44 11.36 2.08
N VAL A 236 7.54 11.10 1.12
CA VAL A 236 7.71 11.49 -0.29
C VAL A 236 7.71 13.01 -0.44
N ARG A 237 6.88 13.70 0.35
CA ARG A 237 6.83 15.18 0.40
C ARG A 237 8.05 15.76 1.10
N GLU A 238 8.48 15.18 2.21
CA GLU A 238 9.69 15.59 2.91
C GLU A 238 10.94 15.43 2.04
N ALA A 239 10.95 14.45 1.15
CA ALA A 239 11.98 14.25 0.14
C ALA A 239 11.84 15.20 -1.07
N GLY A 240 10.78 16.01 -1.14
CA GLY A 240 10.54 16.96 -2.25
C GLY A 240 10.16 16.30 -3.58
N LEU A 241 9.68 15.05 -3.56
CA LEU A 241 9.33 14.30 -4.77
C LEU A 241 7.90 14.61 -5.27
N VAL A 242 7.09 15.27 -4.45
CA VAL A 242 5.75 15.75 -4.77
C VAL A 242 5.55 17.13 -4.18
N ASP A 243 4.56 17.87 -4.69
CA ASP A 243 4.19 19.18 -4.17
C ASP A 243 3.84 19.13 -2.66
N LYS A 244 4.09 20.23 -1.95
CA LYS A 244 3.88 20.33 -0.50
C LYS A 244 2.43 20.11 -0.09
N ASN A 245 1.47 20.45 -0.95
CA ASN A 245 0.05 20.33 -0.66
C ASN A 245 -0.58 19.10 -1.33
N ALA A 246 0.18 18.37 -2.15
CA ALA A 246 -0.31 17.18 -2.83
C ALA A 246 -0.74 16.11 -1.82
N GLY A 247 -1.99 15.65 -1.95
CA GLY A 247 -2.55 14.58 -1.13
C GLY A 247 -2.96 15.00 0.28
N GLU A 248 -3.01 16.28 0.62
CA GLU A 248 -3.37 16.72 1.99
C GLU A 248 -4.82 16.42 2.35
N ALA A 249 -5.76 16.67 1.43
CA ALA A 249 -7.16 16.35 1.65
C ALA A 249 -7.34 14.83 1.81
N LYS A 250 -8.21 14.42 2.75
CA LYS A 250 -8.47 13.01 3.08
C LYS A 250 -9.04 12.18 1.93
N ASP A 251 -9.53 12.84 0.88
CA ASP A 251 -10.12 12.27 -0.32
C ASP A 251 -9.32 12.58 -1.60
N ALA A 252 -8.09 13.06 -1.47
CA ALA A 252 -7.25 13.46 -2.59
C ALA A 252 -6.96 12.34 -3.60
N TYR A 253 -6.99 11.08 -3.14
CA TYR A 253 -6.75 9.92 -3.97
C TYR A 253 -7.97 9.01 -4.04
N LEU A 254 -8.27 8.51 -5.23
CA LEU A 254 -9.28 7.51 -5.52
C LEU A 254 -8.60 6.16 -5.75
N PHE A 255 -9.18 5.11 -5.19
CA PHE A 255 -8.86 3.71 -5.48
C PHE A 255 -10.15 3.01 -5.89
N PHE A 256 -10.18 2.52 -7.12
CA PHE A 256 -11.19 1.59 -7.60
C PHE A 256 -10.58 0.19 -7.67
N MET A 257 -11.20 -0.75 -6.95
CA MET A 257 -10.63 -2.06 -6.69
C MET A 257 -11.66 -3.17 -6.88
N GLU A 258 -11.16 -4.34 -7.25
CA GLU A 258 -11.93 -5.56 -7.34
C GLU A 258 -11.49 -6.58 -6.30
N ARG A 259 -12.37 -7.50 -5.92
CA ARG A 259 -12.03 -8.61 -5.04
C ARG A 259 -10.95 -9.47 -5.69
N ALA A 260 -9.94 -9.87 -4.93
CA ALA A 260 -8.88 -10.79 -5.38
C ALA A 260 -9.05 -12.17 -4.71
N PRO A 261 -10.01 -13.01 -5.14
CA PRO A 261 -10.25 -14.32 -4.53
C PRO A 261 -9.11 -15.31 -4.78
N ASP A 262 -8.30 -15.05 -5.81
CA ASP A 262 -7.12 -15.83 -6.18
C ASP A 262 -5.88 -15.49 -5.32
N TYR A 263 -5.97 -14.48 -4.44
CA TYR A 263 -4.89 -14.16 -3.54
C TYR A 263 -4.65 -15.29 -2.55
N VAL A 264 -3.46 -15.88 -2.62
CA VAL A 264 -2.93 -16.79 -1.62
C VAL A 264 -1.89 -16.02 -0.79
N ALA A 265 -2.10 -16.01 0.52
CA ALA A 265 -1.10 -15.56 1.48
C ALA A 265 -0.01 -16.64 1.56
N ASP A 266 1.24 -16.24 1.34
CA ASP A 266 2.40 -17.12 1.52
C ASP A 266 2.80 -17.24 2.99
#